data_AF-A0A2S7I6M0-F1
#
_entry.id   AF-A0A2S7I6M0-F1
#
_cell.length_a   1.000
_cell.length_b   1.000
_cell.length_c   1.000
_cell.angle_alpha   90.00
_cell.angle_beta   90.00
_cell.angle_gamma   90.00
#
_symmetry.space_group_name_H-M   'P 1'
#
loop_
_entity.id
_entity.type
_entity.pdbx_description
1 polymer ?
#
loop_
_entity_poly.entity_id
_entity_poly.type
_entity_poly.pdbx_seq_one_letter_code
_entity_poly.pdbx_strand_id
1 'polypeptide(L)'
;MYNFNFERKRLIESLDFEISQNRENSIFVSLKNILLEQTSINKLNGAISRIVIDSLDFNLKVSGELLNFESNFRNLSNKIKSKELKNLFKFLIENNFNTEFVGKAWDNCNADWYYFDCSLNIGKIKSKLSFGHNIVLHENLDNKSGLERGFIDKTTGEGIIGKIN
;
A
#
# COMPACT_ATOMS: atom_id res chain seq x y z
N MET A 1 6.51 7.29 -13.17
CA MET A 1 5.47 6.73 -12.27
C MET A 1 5.25 5.29 -12.72
N TYR A 2 5.46 4.29 -11.84
CA TYR A 2 5.22 2.89 -12.17
C TYR A 2 3.75 2.69 -12.54
N ASN A 3 3.47 2.33 -13.80
CA ASN A 3 2.10 2.13 -14.27
C ASN A 3 1.71 0.67 -14.02
N PHE A 4 0.67 0.45 -13.20
CA PHE A 4 0.22 -0.89 -12.82
C PHE A 4 -0.13 -1.77 -14.03
N ASN A 5 -0.91 -1.25 -14.98
CA ASN A 5 -1.34 -2.02 -16.14
C ASN A 5 -0.16 -2.36 -17.06
N PHE A 6 0.79 -1.43 -17.21
CA PHE A 6 2.00 -1.66 -17.99
C PHE A 6 2.88 -2.76 -17.37
N GLU A 7 3.21 -2.65 -16.09
CA GLU A 7 4.04 -3.64 -15.41
C GLU A 7 3.37 -5.01 -15.35
N ARG A 8 2.05 -5.05 -15.09
CA ARG A 8 1.28 -6.29 -15.10
C ARG A 8 1.36 -6.99 -16.45
N LYS A 9 1.20 -6.23 -17.55
CA LYS A 9 1.31 -6.78 -18.91
C LYS A 9 2.71 -7.33 -19.17
N ARG A 10 3.76 -6.57 -18.82
CA ARG A 10 5.16 -6.99 -18.96
C ARG A 10 5.47 -8.29 -18.21
N LEU A 11 4.91 -8.46 -17.00
CA LEU A 11 5.07 -9.68 -16.22
C LEU A 11 4.32 -10.88 -16.82
N ILE A 12 3.14 -10.66 -17.38
CA ILE A 12 2.41 -11.71 -18.12
C ILE A 12 3.25 -12.20 -19.30
N GLU A 13 3.85 -11.29 -20.07
CA GLU A 13 4.75 -11.62 -21.17
C GLU A 13 6.01 -12.38 -20.70
N SER A 14 6.54 -11.99 -19.54
CA SER A 14 7.69 -12.68 -18.93
C SER A 14 7.33 -14.10 -18.47
N LEU A 15 6.14 -14.29 -17.90
CA LEU A 15 5.64 -15.62 -17.54
C LEU A 15 5.36 -16.48 -18.78
N ASP A 16 4.87 -15.90 -19.88
CA ASP A 16 4.70 -16.62 -21.14
C ASP A 16 6.03 -17.15 -21.69
N PHE A 17 7.09 -16.36 -21.58
CA PHE A 17 8.43 -16.83 -21.89
C PHE A 17 8.85 -18.01 -21.00
N GLU A 18 8.69 -17.90 -19.68
CA GLU A 18 9.06 -18.97 -18.74
C GLU A 18 8.25 -20.26 -18.95
N ILE A 19 6.94 -20.15 -19.23
CA ILE A 19 6.08 -21.29 -19.60
C ILE A 19 6.60 -21.96 -20.88
N SER A 20 7.06 -21.19 -21.86
CA SER A 20 7.59 -21.75 -23.12
C SER A 20 8.87 -22.57 -22.90
N GLN A 21 9.70 -22.17 -21.92
CA GLN A 21 10.96 -22.83 -21.57
C GLN A 21 10.74 -24.00 -20.59
N ASN A 22 9.72 -23.93 -19.74
CA ASN A 22 9.47 -24.87 -18.65
C ASN A 22 8.03 -25.40 -18.69
N ARG A 23 7.66 -26.08 -19.79
CA ARG A 23 6.26 -26.45 -20.10
C ARG A 23 5.54 -27.30 -19.05
N GLU A 24 6.28 -28.05 -18.25
CA GLU A 24 5.73 -28.91 -17.20
C GLU A 24 5.49 -28.16 -15.87
N ASN A 25 6.03 -26.94 -15.72
CA ASN A 25 5.89 -26.17 -14.50
C ASN A 25 4.56 -25.42 -14.49
N SER A 26 3.55 -26.04 -13.87
CA SER A 26 2.21 -25.48 -13.71
C SER A 26 2.15 -24.22 -12.86
N ILE A 27 3.17 -23.94 -12.04
CA ILE A 27 3.21 -22.76 -11.16
C ILE A 27 3.24 -21.47 -11.99
N PHE A 28 3.98 -21.42 -13.09
CA PHE A 28 3.99 -20.25 -13.96
C PHE A 28 2.62 -19.98 -14.60
N VAL A 29 1.89 -21.03 -14.96
CA VAL A 29 0.52 -20.93 -15.48
C VAL A 29 -0.41 -20.37 -14.40
N SER A 30 -0.32 -20.88 -13.17
CA SER A 30 -1.10 -20.38 -12.03
C SER A 30 -0.81 -18.90 -11.74
N LEU A 31 0.46 -18.51 -11.70
CA LEU A 31 0.87 -17.10 -11.50
C LEU A 31 0.34 -16.18 -12.60
N LYS A 32 0.38 -16.63 -13.87
CA LYS A 32 -0.17 -15.89 -15.00
C LYS A 32 -1.67 -15.67 -14.84
N ASN A 33 -2.42 -16.71 -14.50
CA ASN A 33 -3.87 -16.62 -14.31
C ASN A 33 -4.23 -15.66 -13.16
N ILE A 34 -3.51 -15.72 -12.05
CA ILE A 34 -3.70 -14.79 -10.93
C ILE A 34 -3.45 -13.34 -11.37
N LEU A 35 -2.37 -13.08 -12.12
CA LEU A 35 -2.10 -11.74 -12.65
C LEU A 35 -3.19 -11.26 -13.61
N LEU A 36 -3.77 -12.15 -14.43
CA LEU A 36 -4.90 -11.81 -15.31
C LEU A 36 -6.16 -11.44 -14.52
N GLU A 37 -6.43 -12.11 -13.41
CA GLU A 37 -7.57 -11.83 -12.52
C GLU A 37 -7.39 -10.55 -11.70
N GLN A 38 -6.15 -10.20 -11.33
CA GLN A 38 -5.82 -9.01 -10.56
C GLN A 38 -5.77 -7.75 -11.45
N THR A 39 -6.94 -7.36 -11.94
CA THR A 39 -7.10 -6.28 -12.93
C THR A 39 -6.84 -4.86 -12.38
N SER A 40 -6.71 -4.70 -11.06
CA SER A 40 -6.43 -3.40 -10.42
C SER A 40 -5.59 -3.55 -9.15
N ILE A 41 -4.96 -2.46 -8.71
CA ILE A 41 -4.14 -2.43 -7.48
C ILE A 41 -4.95 -2.89 -6.25
N ASN A 42 -6.24 -2.59 -6.20
CA ASN A 42 -7.11 -2.96 -5.07
C ASN A 42 -7.44 -4.46 -5.01
N LYS A 43 -7.15 -5.22 -6.08
CA LYS A 43 -7.30 -6.68 -6.13
C LYS A 43 -6.03 -7.42 -5.71
N LEU A 44 -4.90 -6.73 -5.51
CA LEU A 44 -3.67 -7.35 -5.01
C LEU A 44 -3.84 -7.80 -3.57
N ASN A 45 -3.64 -9.08 -3.31
CA ASN A 45 -3.94 -9.71 -2.01
C ASN A 45 -2.76 -10.47 -1.39
N GLY A 46 -1.58 -10.49 -2.02
CA GLY A 46 -0.41 -11.23 -1.54
C GLY A 46 -0.26 -12.63 -2.13
N ALA A 47 -1.23 -13.10 -2.93
CA ALA A 47 -1.20 -14.45 -3.48
C ALA A 47 0.01 -14.69 -4.40
N ILE A 48 0.41 -13.68 -5.18
CA ILE A 48 1.56 -13.79 -6.09
C ILE A 48 2.83 -14.04 -5.28
N SER A 49 3.10 -13.18 -4.30
CA SER A 49 4.29 -13.28 -3.44
C SER A 49 4.31 -14.60 -2.69
N ARG A 50 3.15 -15.04 -2.19
CA ARG A 50 3.04 -16.30 -1.45
C ARG A 50 3.42 -17.50 -2.33
N ILE A 51 2.90 -17.58 -3.54
CA ILE A 51 3.22 -18.67 -4.48
C ILE A 51 4.69 -18.64 -4.88
N VAL A 52 5.24 -17.44 -5.15
CA VAL A 52 6.67 -17.32 -5.48
C VAL A 52 7.53 -17.85 -4.33
N ILE A 53 7.27 -17.44 -3.09
CA ILE A 53 8.03 -17.88 -1.91
C ILE A 53 7.89 -19.39 -1.66
N ASP A 54 6.67 -19.92 -1.76
CA ASP A 54 6.38 -21.31 -1.39
C ASP A 54 6.74 -22.31 -2.50
N SER A 55 6.82 -21.88 -3.76
CA SER A 55 6.82 -22.80 -4.90
C SER A 55 7.87 -22.51 -5.97
N LEU A 56 8.44 -21.31 -6.01
CA LEU A 56 9.50 -20.97 -6.97
C LEU A 56 10.83 -20.73 -6.27
N ASP A 57 11.93 -21.08 -6.94
CA ASP A 57 13.24 -20.67 -6.49
C ASP A 57 13.39 -19.14 -6.69
N PHE A 58 13.82 -18.45 -5.64
CA PHE A 58 14.12 -17.02 -5.66
C PHE A 58 15.18 -16.65 -6.69
N ASN A 59 16.01 -17.62 -7.10
CA ASN A 59 17.08 -17.44 -8.09
C ASN A 59 16.56 -17.15 -9.52
N LEU A 60 15.27 -17.35 -9.80
CA LEU A 60 14.68 -17.00 -11.09
C LEU A 60 14.42 -15.50 -11.17
N LYS A 61 14.82 -14.86 -12.28
CA LYS A 61 14.61 -13.43 -12.51
C LYS A 61 13.14 -13.04 -12.39
N VAL A 62 12.23 -13.83 -12.97
CA VAL A 62 10.78 -13.57 -12.91
C VAL A 62 10.24 -13.58 -11.47
N SER A 63 10.80 -14.42 -10.59
CA SER A 63 10.41 -14.49 -9.17
C SER A 63 10.64 -13.14 -8.48
N GLY A 64 11.84 -12.58 -8.64
CA GLY A 64 12.17 -11.26 -8.07
C GLY A 64 11.31 -10.14 -8.64
N GLU A 65 11.00 -10.18 -9.93
CA GLU A 65 10.14 -9.19 -10.58
C GLU A 65 8.68 -9.26 -10.07
N LEU A 66 8.14 -10.46 -9.86
CA LEU A 66 6.79 -10.68 -9.32
C LEU A 66 6.66 -10.18 -7.88
N LEU A 67 7.65 -10.48 -7.03
CA LEU A 67 7.69 -10.01 -5.65
C LEU A 67 7.79 -8.49 -5.58
N ASN A 68 8.68 -7.90 -6.39
CA ASN A 68 8.81 -6.46 -6.47
C ASN A 68 7.52 -5.79 -6.96
N PHE A 69 6.85 -6.37 -7.96
CA PHE A 69 5.58 -5.86 -8.44
C PHE A 69 4.52 -5.82 -7.34
N GLU A 70 4.27 -6.95 -6.69
CA GLU A 70 3.21 -7.00 -5.69
C GLU A 70 3.56 -6.15 -4.47
N SER A 71 4.83 -6.18 -4.00
CA SER A 71 5.31 -5.32 -2.93
C SER A 71 5.14 -3.83 -3.25
N ASN A 72 5.56 -3.38 -4.43
CA ASN A 72 5.49 -1.97 -4.81
C ASN A 72 4.05 -1.46 -4.90
N PHE A 73 3.13 -2.23 -5.47
CA PHE A 73 1.75 -1.81 -5.66
C PHE A 73 0.87 -2.07 -4.43
N ARG A 74 1.21 -3.02 -3.57
CA ARG A 74 0.58 -3.18 -2.25
C ARG A 74 1.09 -2.18 -1.22
N ASN A 75 2.28 -1.61 -1.40
CA ASN A 75 2.79 -0.59 -0.51
C ASN A 75 1.89 0.65 -0.55
N LEU A 76 1.06 0.77 0.48
CA LEU A 76 0.06 1.84 0.62
C LEU A 76 0.70 3.24 0.57
N SER A 77 1.95 3.39 1.00
CA SER A 77 2.66 4.67 0.91
C SER A 77 2.84 5.15 -0.54
N ASN A 78 2.79 4.26 -1.53
CA ASN A 78 2.84 4.64 -2.94
C ASN A 78 1.51 5.19 -3.47
N LYS A 79 0.40 4.98 -2.76
CA LYS A 79 -0.91 5.58 -3.08
C LYS A 79 -1.06 6.99 -2.51
N ILE A 80 -0.29 7.33 -1.48
CA ILE A 80 -0.32 8.66 -0.83
C ILE A 80 0.33 9.70 -1.74
N LYS A 81 -0.44 10.70 -2.15
CA LYS A 81 0.00 11.82 -3.00
C LYS A 81 0.75 12.88 -2.20
N SER A 82 0.31 13.15 -0.97
CA SER A 82 0.96 14.09 -0.06
C SER A 82 2.35 13.57 0.31
N LYS A 83 3.38 14.32 -0.07
CA LYS A 83 4.77 13.96 0.24
C LYS A 83 5.00 13.83 1.75
N GLU A 84 4.39 14.73 2.52
CA GLU A 84 4.59 14.80 3.97
C GLU A 84 3.82 13.70 4.70
N LEU A 85 2.56 13.44 4.32
CA LEU A 85 1.85 12.28 4.86
C LEU A 85 2.52 10.97 4.42
N LYS A 86 3.07 10.89 3.21
CA LYS A 86 3.85 9.71 2.79
C LYS A 86 5.06 9.48 3.69
N ASN A 87 5.76 10.53 4.11
CA ASN A 87 6.86 10.42 5.06
C ASN A 87 6.37 9.97 6.44
N LEU A 88 5.25 10.53 6.91
CA LEU A 88 4.63 10.09 8.17
C LEU A 88 4.22 8.61 8.12
N PHE A 89 3.57 8.18 7.04
CA PHE A 89 3.18 6.78 6.85
C PHE A 89 4.39 5.85 6.98
N LYS A 90 5.48 6.16 6.27
CA LYS A 90 6.72 5.38 6.33
C LYS A 90 7.31 5.36 7.74
N PHE A 91 7.37 6.52 8.40
CA PHE A 91 7.83 6.62 9.78
C PHE A 91 7.01 5.71 10.72
N LEU A 92 5.70 5.63 10.56
CA LEU A 92 4.85 4.77 11.39
C LEU A 92 5.10 3.27 11.12
N ILE A 93 5.20 2.87 9.84
CA ILE A 93 5.55 1.49 9.47
C ILE A 93 6.93 1.08 10.00
N GLU A 94 7.93 1.96 9.90
CA GLU A 94 9.28 1.74 10.43
C GLU A 94 9.30 1.61 11.97
N ASN A 95 8.29 2.13 12.65
CA ASN A 95 8.09 1.97 14.10
C ASN A 95 7.13 0.82 14.44
N ASN A 96 6.89 -0.12 13.51
CA ASN A 96 6.06 -1.31 13.67
C ASN A 96 4.57 -1.05 13.97
N PHE A 97 4.02 0.07 13.52
CA PHE A 97 2.58 0.29 13.53
C PHE A 97 1.93 -0.25 12.25
N ASN A 98 0.70 -0.76 12.37
CA ASN A 98 -0.03 -1.30 11.22
C ASN A 98 -1.16 -0.37 10.81
N THR A 99 -1.47 -0.37 9.52
CA THR A 99 -2.69 0.26 9.00
C THR A 99 -3.85 -0.72 9.18
N GLU A 100 -4.86 -0.36 9.98
CA GLU A 100 -6.08 -1.16 10.19
C GLU A 100 -7.07 -0.99 9.05
N PHE A 101 -7.17 0.22 8.51
CA PHE A 101 -8.17 0.55 7.50
C PHE A 101 -7.68 1.66 6.57
N VAL A 102 -8.09 1.58 5.30
CA VAL A 102 -7.90 2.65 4.32
C VAL A 102 -9.23 2.92 3.64
N GLY A 103 -9.67 4.18 3.66
CA GLY A 103 -10.92 4.57 3.03
C GLY A 103 -11.24 6.04 3.23
N LYS A 104 -12.37 6.47 2.67
CA LYS A 104 -12.85 7.84 2.80
C LYS A 104 -13.42 8.07 4.20
N ALA A 105 -13.18 9.24 4.78
CA ALA A 105 -13.76 9.63 6.08
C ALA A 105 -15.27 9.86 6.02
N TRP A 106 -15.79 10.32 4.88
CA TRP A 106 -17.23 10.52 4.62
C TRP A 106 -17.52 10.43 3.12
N ASP A 107 -18.80 10.29 2.74
CA ASP A 107 -19.25 10.04 1.36
C ASP A 107 -18.75 11.08 0.33
N ASN A 108 -18.64 12.34 0.74
CA ASN A 108 -18.15 13.46 -0.09
C ASN A 108 -16.62 13.67 -0.05
N CYS A 109 -15.86 12.83 0.65
CA CYS A 109 -14.40 12.94 0.64
C CYS A 109 -13.84 12.30 -0.64
N ASN A 110 -12.97 13.02 -1.35
CA ASN A 110 -12.37 12.57 -2.62
C ASN A 110 -10.99 11.93 -2.44
N ALA A 111 -10.54 11.76 -1.21
CA ALA A 111 -9.21 11.27 -0.88
C ALA A 111 -9.28 10.18 0.21
N ASP A 112 -8.30 9.29 0.18
CA ASP A 112 -8.19 8.20 1.14
C ASP A 112 -7.57 8.69 2.45
N TRP A 113 -8.12 8.20 3.55
CA TRP A 113 -7.55 8.31 4.89
C TRP A 113 -7.01 6.94 5.32
N TYR A 114 -5.86 6.97 5.98
CA TYR A 114 -5.11 5.80 6.41
C TYR A 114 -5.15 5.74 7.93
N TYR A 115 -5.87 4.76 8.46
CA TYR A 115 -6.12 4.58 9.88
C TYR A 115 -5.14 3.56 10.45
N PHE A 116 -4.38 3.97 11.46
CA PHE A 116 -3.39 3.15 12.13
C PHE A 116 -3.92 2.55 13.44
N ASP A 117 -3.40 1.40 13.81
CA ASP A 117 -3.74 0.65 15.04
C ASP A 117 -3.28 1.31 16.34
N CYS A 118 -2.71 2.51 16.28
CA CYS A 118 -2.03 3.16 17.38
C CYS A 118 -2.53 4.59 17.66
N SER A 119 -2.17 5.10 18.84
CA SER A 119 -2.35 6.52 19.16
C SER A 119 -1.15 7.33 18.68
N LEU A 120 -1.43 8.33 17.84
CA LEU A 120 -0.40 9.19 17.27
C LEU A 120 0.09 10.19 18.32
N ASN A 121 1.34 10.02 18.78
CA ASN A 121 1.98 11.02 19.63
C ASN A 121 2.40 12.24 18.78
N ILE A 122 1.50 13.21 18.69
CA ILE A 122 1.66 14.43 17.87
C ILE A 122 2.95 15.18 18.20
N GLY A 123 3.31 15.31 19.49
CA GLY A 123 4.53 15.98 19.91
C GLY A 123 5.79 15.27 19.41
N LYS A 124 5.86 13.95 19.59
CA LYS A 124 6.97 13.12 19.09
C LYS A 124 7.07 13.19 17.57
N ILE A 125 5.94 13.08 16.87
CA ILE A 125 5.91 13.14 15.41
C ILE A 125 6.41 14.49 14.90
N LYS A 126 5.89 15.61 15.44
CA LYS A 126 6.34 16.97 15.07
C LYS A 126 7.81 17.24 15.40
N SER A 127 8.38 16.55 16.40
CA SER A 127 9.81 16.66 16.72
C SER A 127 10.72 15.91 15.75
N LYS A 128 10.18 14.94 15.00
CA LYS A 128 10.94 14.07 14.09
C LYS A 128 10.69 14.39 12.61
N LEU A 129 9.52 14.90 12.28
CA LEU A 129 9.10 15.20 10.92
C LEU A 129 8.75 16.68 10.79
N SER A 130 9.20 17.30 9.71
CA SER A 130 8.81 18.67 9.35
C SER A 130 7.54 18.63 8.52
N PHE A 131 6.54 19.39 8.96
CA PHE A 131 5.28 19.56 8.26
C PHE A 131 5.12 21.00 7.75
N GLY A 132 4.69 21.16 6.50
CA GLY A 132 4.32 22.41 5.88
C GLY A 132 2.96 22.93 6.36
N HIS A 133 2.59 24.14 5.93
CA HIS A 133 1.36 24.82 6.37
C HIS A 133 0.06 24.11 5.94
N ASN A 134 0.13 23.23 4.94
CA ASN A 134 -1.00 22.49 4.37
C ASN A 134 -1.34 21.27 5.23
N ILE A 135 -0.41 20.78 6.04
CA ILE A 135 -0.67 19.72 7.00
C ILE A 135 -1.27 20.31 8.26
N VAL A 136 -2.49 19.90 8.59
CA VAL A 136 -3.20 20.32 9.78
C VAL A 136 -3.46 19.15 10.70
N LEU A 137 -3.54 19.45 12.00
CA LEU A 137 -4.00 18.49 12.99
C LEU A 137 -5.52 18.29 12.82
N HIS A 138 -5.92 17.02 12.75
CA HIS A 138 -7.32 16.59 12.81
C HIS A 138 -7.58 15.93 14.14
N GLU A 139 -8.76 16.19 14.69
CA GLU A 139 -9.21 15.62 15.95
C GLU A 139 -10.74 15.48 15.94
N ASN A 140 -11.22 14.26 16.18
CA ASN A 140 -12.62 13.99 16.49
C ASN A 140 -12.73 13.51 17.94
N LEU A 141 -13.50 14.24 18.74
CA LEU A 141 -13.75 13.93 20.15
C LEU A 141 -15.18 13.43 20.39
N ASP A 142 -15.95 13.20 19.32
CA ASP A 142 -17.30 12.68 19.44
C ASP A 142 -17.30 11.17 19.70
N ASN A 143 -17.75 10.79 20.90
CA ASN A 143 -17.82 9.40 21.35
C ASN A 143 -18.82 8.54 20.56
N LYS A 144 -19.73 9.15 19.79
CA LYS A 144 -20.69 8.42 18.94
C LYS A 144 -20.12 8.06 17.57
N SER A 145 -19.17 8.85 17.06
CA SER A 145 -18.56 8.67 15.74
C SER A 145 -17.14 8.11 15.77
N GLY A 146 -16.57 7.95 16.98
CA GLY A 146 -15.25 7.35 17.20
C GLY A 146 -14.19 8.41 17.50
N LEU A 147 -13.37 8.16 18.52
CA LEU A 147 -12.34 9.09 18.95
C LEU A 147 -11.06 8.90 18.12
N GLU A 148 -10.70 9.92 17.35
CA GLU A 148 -9.61 9.84 16.39
C GLU A 148 -8.78 11.12 16.33
N ARG A 149 -7.46 10.99 16.13
CA ARG A 149 -6.55 12.12 16.00
C ARG A 149 -5.46 11.82 14.99
N GLY A 150 -5.10 12.82 14.20
CA GLY A 150 -4.02 12.67 13.24
C GLY A 150 -3.76 13.90 12.40
N PHE A 151 -3.27 13.70 11.18
CA PHE A 151 -2.85 14.77 10.29
C PHE A 151 -3.58 14.66 8.96
N ILE A 152 -4.03 15.81 8.42
CA ILE A 152 -4.67 15.91 7.11
C ILE A 152 -3.87 16.89 6.26
N ASP A 153 -3.65 16.54 5.00
CA ASP A 153 -3.14 17.46 4.00
C ASP A 153 -4.31 18.18 3.31
N LYS A 154 -4.44 19.49 3.55
CA LYS A 154 -5.53 20.29 2.95
C LYS A 154 -5.45 20.38 1.43
N THR A 155 -4.29 20.16 0.83
CA THR A 155 -4.12 20.24 -0.63
C THR A 155 -4.60 18.96 -1.30
N THR A 156 -4.31 17.78 -0.74
CA THR A 156 -4.72 16.50 -1.34
C THR A 156 -6.03 15.96 -0.75
N GLY A 157 -6.40 16.39 0.45
CA GLY A 157 -7.52 15.87 1.24
C GLY A 157 -7.21 14.55 1.96
N GLU A 158 -5.99 14.02 1.82
CA GLU A 158 -5.58 12.76 2.42
C GLU A 158 -5.34 12.92 3.92
N GLY A 159 -5.55 11.84 4.69
CA GLY A 159 -5.39 11.84 6.14
C GLY A 159 -4.58 10.64 6.65
N ILE A 160 -3.79 10.84 7.70
CA ILE A 160 -3.22 9.75 8.50
C ILE A 160 -3.72 9.91 9.92
N ILE A 161 -4.51 8.94 10.34
CA ILE A 161 -5.30 8.98 11.57
C ILE A 161 -4.91 7.82 12.47
N GLY A 162 -4.93 8.05 13.78
CA GLY A 162 -4.87 7.00 14.78
C GLY A 162 -5.91 7.20 15.87
N LYS A 163 -5.86 6.32 16.88
CA LYS A 163 -6.81 6.31 18.00
C LYS A 163 -6.50 7.41 19.00
N ILE A 164 -7.52 8.00 19.61
CA ILE A 164 -7.34 8.79 20.83
C ILE A 164 -7.38 7.84 22.03
N ASN A 165 -6.34 7.89 22.85
CA ASN A 165 -6.35 7.29 24.19
C ASN A 165 -7.00 8.24 25.19
#